data_AF-A0A813LLR6-F1
#
_entry.id   AF-A0A813LLR6-F1
#
_cell.length_a   1.000
_cell.length_b   1.000
_cell.length_c   1.000
_cell.angle_alpha   90.00
_cell.angle_beta   90.00
_cell.angle_gamma   90.00
#
_symmetry.space_group_name_H-M   'P 1'
#
loop_
_entity.id
_entity.type
_entity.pdbx_description
1 polymer ?
#
loop_
_entity_poly.entity_id
_entity_poly.type
_entity_poly.pdbx_seq_one_letter_code
_entity_poly.pdbx_strand_id
1 'polypeptide(L)'
;STIHATLIVCITMGTTRALANSSIEAKYMAPQPQTPGDVSTVAHGAVIGNAAHVFLCYTLADTVTGLFRKSLTMDMVIHHLVFFMFCSIIMFDGNSPYLAGCLLQMELSTIFLNFFLFFRNRLGYEHPFVQLHFLLFYFAFIGARLVLGCHIVHDYGKAVYYGPAHLFAGIARWHQDVLFVGLLLAVSLQVVWGFKITRTFLKSLMSILALTWARLTSGGAS
;
A
#
# COMPACT_ATOMS: atom_id res chain seq x y z
N SER A 1 -16.18 2.23 -3.50
CA SER A 1 -14.81 1.81 -3.12
C SER A 1 -13.82 2.09 -4.25
N THR A 2 -13.92 1.46 -5.43
CA THR A 2 -12.91 1.59 -6.50
C THR A 2 -12.65 3.03 -6.99
N ILE A 3 -13.69 3.79 -7.32
CA ILE A 3 -13.55 5.21 -7.74
C ILE A 3 -12.89 6.04 -6.63
N HIS A 4 -13.26 5.78 -5.39
CA HIS A 4 -12.72 6.48 -4.22
C HIS A 4 -11.24 6.12 -3.99
N ALA A 5 -10.88 4.84 -4.09
CA ALA A 5 -9.49 4.37 -4.02
C ALA A 5 -8.63 4.99 -5.14
N THR A 6 -9.13 5.00 -6.38
CA THR A 6 -8.44 5.62 -7.51
C THR A 6 -8.24 7.12 -7.30
N LEU A 7 -9.27 7.86 -6.86
CA LEU A 7 -9.17 9.30 -6.60
C LEU A 7 -8.14 9.60 -5.50
N ILE A 8 -8.21 8.89 -4.38
CA ILE A 8 -7.29 9.03 -3.26
C ILE A 8 -5.85 8.78 -3.70
N VAL A 9 -5.61 7.70 -4.43
CA VAL A 9 -4.27 7.33 -4.89
C VAL A 9 -3.74 8.35 -5.90
N CYS A 10 -4.56 8.81 -6.85
CA CYS A 10 -4.16 9.83 -7.81
C CYS A 10 -3.80 11.17 -7.14
N ILE A 11 -4.57 11.60 -6.13
CA ILE A 11 -4.32 12.85 -5.41
C ILE A 11 -3.00 12.79 -4.61
N THR A 12 -2.61 11.60 -4.14
CA THR A 12 -1.47 11.44 -3.23
C THR A 12 -0.18 10.94 -3.89
N MET A 13 -0.26 10.39 -5.11
CA MET A 13 0.92 9.97 -5.87
C MET A 13 1.88 11.12 -6.14
N GLY A 14 1.36 12.29 -6.54
CA GLY A 14 2.18 13.46 -6.87
C GLY A 14 3.01 13.93 -5.67
N THR A 15 2.39 14.08 -4.51
CA THR A 15 3.06 14.52 -3.28
C THR A 15 3.97 13.47 -2.69
N THR A 16 3.61 12.19 -2.77
CA THR A 16 4.52 11.13 -2.30
C THR A 16 5.77 11.04 -3.19
N ARG A 17 5.62 11.26 -4.51
CA ARG A 17 6.77 11.35 -5.43
C ARG A 17 7.64 12.58 -5.15
N ALA A 18 7.03 13.71 -4.80
CA ALA A 18 7.78 14.91 -4.40
C ALA A 18 8.64 14.64 -3.16
N LEU A 19 8.08 13.98 -2.13
CA LEU A 19 8.85 13.56 -0.94
C LEU A 19 9.90 12.51 -1.22
N ALA A 20 9.64 11.54 -2.09
CA ALA A 20 10.62 10.49 -2.38
C ALA A 20 11.96 11.08 -2.85
N ASN A 21 11.88 12.22 -3.55
CA ASN A 21 13.03 12.97 -4.07
C ASN A 21 13.48 14.13 -3.17
N SER A 22 12.88 14.33 -1.99
CA SER A 22 13.28 15.38 -1.04
C SER A 22 14.44 14.92 -0.15
N SER A 23 14.97 15.85 0.65
CA SER A 23 16.00 15.54 1.65
C SER A 23 15.47 14.56 2.71
N ILE A 24 16.39 13.91 3.44
CA ILE A 24 16.04 12.94 4.49
C ILE A 24 15.29 13.62 5.65
N GLU A 25 15.62 14.88 5.92
CA GLU A 25 14.95 15.73 6.91
C GLU A 25 13.49 15.95 6.51
N ALA A 26 13.24 16.33 5.26
CA ALA A 26 11.88 16.51 4.74
C ALA A 26 11.03 15.23 4.73
N LYS A 27 11.66 14.05 4.74
CA LYS A 27 10.96 12.77 4.81
C LYS A 27 10.47 12.42 6.21
N TYR A 28 11.28 12.72 7.23
CA TYR A 28 11.10 12.16 8.58
C TYR A 28 10.80 13.19 9.66
N MET A 29 11.34 14.40 9.56
CA MET A 29 11.13 15.45 10.55
C MET A 29 9.72 16.02 10.49
N ALA A 30 9.23 16.47 11.64
CA ALA A 30 8.03 17.28 11.75
C ALA A 30 8.22 18.54 10.90
N PRO A 31 7.17 19.03 10.22
CA PRO A 31 7.22 20.31 9.53
C PRO A 31 7.60 21.42 10.53
N GLN A 32 8.85 21.85 10.46
CA GLN A 32 9.38 22.99 11.22
C GLN A 32 9.74 24.04 10.18
N PRO A 33 9.25 25.28 10.30
CA PRO A 33 9.75 26.37 9.47
C PRO A 33 11.20 26.67 9.89
N GLN A 34 12.17 25.96 9.29
CA GLN A 34 13.58 26.09 9.66
C GLN A 34 14.19 27.42 9.18
N THR A 35 13.59 28.04 8.16
CA THR A 35 13.93 29.39 7.68
C THR A 35 12.69 30.12 7.14
N PRO A 36 12.63 31.46 7.27
CA PRO A 36 11.66 32.27 6.54
C PRO A 36 11.89 32.10 5.03
N GLY A 37 11.06 31.29 4.36
CA GLY A 37 11.16 31.00 2.92
C GLY A 37 10.93 29.54 2.53
N ASP A 38 11.00 28.59 3.47
CA ASP A 38 10.82 27.15 3.18
C ASP A 38 9.33 26.73 3.20
N VAL A 39 8.50 27.51 2.49
CA VAL A 39 7.05 27.31 2.43
C VAL A 39 6.70 26.02 1.68
N SER A 40 7.52 25.61 0.71
CA SER A 40 7.28 24.42 -0.10
C SER A 40 7.45 23.12 0.70
N THR A 41 8.44 23.02 1.58
CA THR A 41 8.66 21.82 2.41
C THR A 41 7.58 21.66 3.45
N VAL A 42 7.14 22.75 4.08
CA VAL A 42 6.00 22.75 5.01
C VAL A 42 4.69 22.39 4.29
N ALA A 43 4.44 22.97 3.11
CA ALA A 43 3.26 22.67 2.31
C ALA A 43 3.25 21.20 1.85
N HIS A 44 4.39 20.65 1.43
CA HIS A 44 4.52 19.23 1.17
C HIS A 44 4.18 18.46 2.44
N GLY A 45 4.91 18.63 3.54
CA GLY A 45 4.70 17.94 4.81
C GLY A 45 3.23 17.92 5.27
N ALA A 46 2.52 19.05 5.16
CA ALA A 46 1.09 19.13 5.45
C ALA A 46 0.22 18.26 4.52
N VAL A 47 0.49 18.25 3.21
CA VAL A 47 -0.22 17.39 2.26
C VAL A 47 0.03 15.90 2.51
N ILE A 48 1.22 15.48 2.95
CA ILE A 48 1.45 14.07 3.28
C ILE A 48 1.00 13.72 4.71
N GLY A 49 0.97 14.68 5.64
CA GLY A 49 0.24 14.52 6.90
C GLY A 49 -1.24 14.19 6.65
N ASN A 50 -1.86 14.84 5.65
CA ASN A 50 -3.20 14.48 5.18
C ASN A 50 -3.25 13.07 4.57
N ALA A 51 -2.17 12.52 4.02
CA ALA A 51 -2.15 11.16 3.50
C ALA A 51 -2.38 10.12 4.59
N ALA A 52 -1.88 10.32 5.82
CA ALA A 52 -2.13 9.44 6.96
C ALA A 52 -3.62 9.42 7.32
N HIS A 53 -4.26 10.59 7.35
CA HIS A 53 -5.68 10.73 7.62
C HIS A 53 -6.55 10.12 6.51
N VAL A 54 -6.19 10.37 5.24
CA VAL A 54 -6.87 9.77 4.10
C VAL A 54 -6.76 8.25 4.11
N PHE A 55 -5.56 7.72 4.41
CA PHE A 55 -5.33 6.29 4.54
C PHE A 55 -6.16 5.70 5.68
N LEU A 56 -6.21 6.36 6.85
CA LEU A 56 -7.04 5.94 7.97
C LEU A 56 -8.53 5.87 7.58
N CYS A 57 -9.06 6.93 6.98
CA CYS A 57 -10.44 6.97 6.51
C CYS A 57 -10.73 5.85 5.51
N TYR A 58 -9.81 5.59 4.58
CA TYR A 58 -9.91 4.50 3.62
C TYR A 58 -9.96 3.13 4.32
N THR A 59 -8.98 2.82 5.18
CA THR A 59 -8.90 1.54 5.90
C THR A 59 -10.11 1.36 6.82
N LEU A 60 -10.62 2.43 7.42
CA LEU A 60 -11.82 2.39 8.26
C LEU A 60 -13.05 2.06 7.42
N ALA A 61 -13.24 2.74 6.29
CA ALA A 61 -14.34 2.47 5.38
C ALA A 61 -14.29 1.04 4.82
N ASP A 62 -13.10 0.55 4.49
CA ASP A 62 -12.91 -0.82 4.02
C ASP A 62 -13.22 -1.86 5.11
N THR A 63 -12.76 -1.61 6.34
CA THR A 63 -13.07 -2.45 7.50
C THR A 63 -14.58 -2.52 7.75
N VAL A 64 -15.25 -1.37 7.82
CA VAL A 64 -16.70 -1.30 8.06
C VAL A 64 -17.45 -2.02 6.93
N THR A 65 -17.08 -1.76 5.68
CA THR A 65 -17.70 -2.44 4.52
C THR A 65 -17.50 -3.95 4.57
N GLY A 66 -16.28 -4.40 4.91
CA GLY A 66 -15.92 -5.80 5.00
C GLY A 66 -16.63 -6.53 6.15
N LEU A 67 -16.85 -5.86 7.29
CA LEU A 67 -17.67 -6.38 8.40
C LEU A 67 -19.12 -6.59 7.95
N PHE A 68 -19.75 -5.56 7.36
CA PHE A 68 -21.14 -5.65 6.90
C PHE A 68 -21.34 -6.73 5.82
N ARG A 69 -20.34 -6.93 4.96
CA ARG A 69 -20.37 -7.96 3.92
C ARG A 69 -19.89 -9.33 4.38
N LYS A 70 -19.49 -9.48 5.65
CA LYS A 70 -18.92 -10.71 6.22
C LYS A 70 -17.74 -11.25 5.38
N SER A 71 -16.96 -10.35 4.80
CA SER A 71 -15.83 -10.68 3.92
C SER A 71 -14.47 -10.49 4.58
N LEU A 72 -14.43 -10.00 5.82
CA LEU A 72 -13.19 -9.87 6.58
C LEU A 72 -12.75 -11.21 7.14
N THR A 73 -11.52 -11.59 6.82
CA THR A 73 -10.81 -12.66 7.49
C THR A 73 -10.02 -12.11 8.67
N MET A 74 -9.66 -12.96 9.64
CA MET A 74 -8.93 -12.51 10.83
C MET A 74 -7.59 -11.85 10.50
N ASP A 75 -6.89 -12.33 9.47
CA ASP A 75 -5.65 -11.73 8.99
C ASP A 75 -5.86 -10.31 8.42
N MET A 76 -7.00 -10.05 7.75
CA MET A 76 -7.36 -8.68 7.32
C MET A 76 -7.68 -7.78 8.51
N VAL A 77 -8.38 -8.28 9.52
CA VAL A 77 -8.68 -7.50 10.74
C VAL A 77 -7.39 -7.08 11.43
N ILE A 78 -6.46 -8.02 11.66
CA ILE A 78 -5.16 -7.72 12.27
C ILE A 78 -4.39 -6.70 11.43
N HIS A 79 -4.36 -6.88 10.11
CA HIS A 79 -3.73 -5.95 9.18
C HIS A 79 -4.28 -4.52 9.32
N HIS A 80 -5.60 -4.36 9.37
CA HIS A 80 -6.24 -3.06 9.49
C HIS A 80 -6.00 -2.42 10.86
N LEU A 81 -6.01 -3.21 11.94
CA LEU A 81 -5.70 -2.72 13.28
C LEU A 81 -4.27 -2.16 13.39
N VAL A 82 -3.29 -2.84 12.78
CA VAL A 82 -1.91 -2.33 12.70
C VAL A 82 -1.86 -0.98 11.97
N PHE A 83 -2.59 -0.85 10.86
CA PHE A 83 -2.65 0.41 10.13
C PHE A 83 -3.40 1.53 10.85
N PHE A 84 -4.45 1.22 11.61
CA PHE A 84 -5.11 2.21 12.46
C PHE A 84 -4.15 2.77 13.50
N MET A 85 -3.42 1.90 14.19
CA MET A 85 -2.39 2.30 15.14
C MET A 85 -1.32 3.17 14.48
N PHE A 86 -0.86 2.81 13.27
CA PHE A 86 0.15 3.56 12.54
C PHE A 86 -0.30 4.96 12.19
N CYS A 87 -1.47 5.08 11.58
CA CYS A 87 -2.06 6.36 11.26
C CYS A 87 -2.23 7.22 12.52
N SER A 88 -2.70 6.64 13.63
CA SER A 88 -2.86 7.36 14.89
C SER A 88 -1.54 7.92 15.42
N ILE A 89 -0.46 7.12 15.44
CA ILE A 89 0.85 7.58 15.90
C ILE A 89 1.40 8.68 14.97
N ILE A 90 1.36 8.46 13.66
CA ILE A 90 1.86 9.42 12.67
C ILE A 90 1.11 10.76 12.77
N MET A 91 -0.21 10.72 12.90
CA MET A 91 -1.02 11.94 13.05
C MET A 91 -0.80 12.63 14.40
N PHE A 92 -0.60 11.87 15.48
CA PHE A 92 -0.36 12.43 16.81
C PHE A 92 1.00 13.13 16.91
N ASP A 93 2.05 12.50 16.41
CA ASP A 93 3.41 13.05 16.47
C ASP A 93 3.67 14.10 15.37
N GLY A 94 2.84 14.15 14.32
CA GLY A 94 3.04 15.04 13.17
C GLY A 94 4.34 14.77 12.40
N ASN A 95 4.89 13.56 12.52
CA ASN A 95 6.21 13.14 12.03
C ASN A 95 6.08 11.99 11.03
N SER A 96 7.18 11.67 10.34
CA SER A 96 7.21 10.61 9.32
C SER A 96 6.16 10.77 8.19
N PRO A 97 5.99 11.98 7.62
CA PRO A 97 5.08 12.17 6.49
C PRO A 97 5.41 11.22 5.33
N TYR A 98 6.69 10.97 5.05
CA TYR A 98 7.11 10.02 4.03
C TYR A 98 6.52 8.62 4.26
N LEU A 99 6.52 8.14 5.50
CA LEU A 99 5.95 6.84 5.85
C LEU A 99 4.46 6.79 5.51
N ALA A 100 3.69 7.83 5.83
CA ALA A 100 2.27 7.90 5.50
C ALA A 100 1.99 7.85 3.99
N GLY A 101 2.75 8.62 3.20
CA GLY A 101 2.62 8.59 1.75
C GLY A 101 2.95 7.23 1.17
N CYS A 102 3.99 6.59 1.70
CA CYS A 102 4.39 5.23 1.36
C CYS A 102 3.32 4.18 1.70
N LEU A 103 2.71 4.25 2.89
CA LEU A 103 1.58 3.39 3.26
C LEU A 103 0.42 3.52 2.26
N LEU A 104 0.13 4.73 1.82
CA LEU A 104 -0.92 4.99 0.85
C LEU A 104 -0.57 4.46 -0.56
N GLN A 105 0.69 4.52 -0.97
CA GLN A 105 1.13 3.93 -2.24
C GLN A 105 0.94 2.42 -2.30
N MET A 106 1.05 1.71 -1.18
CA MET A 106 0.79 0.27 -1.12
C MET A 106 -0.67 -0.09 -1.53
N GLU A 107 -1.59 0.87 -1.46
CA GLU A 107 -2.98 0.73 -1.91
C GLU A 107 -3.19 0.86 -3.42
N LEU A 108 -2.15 1.15 -4.21
CA LEU A 108 -2.25 1.10 -5.67
C LEU A 108 -2.78 -0.26 -6.17
N SER A 109 -2.38 -1.34 -5.49
CA SER A 109 -2.82 -2.69 -5.83
C SER A 109 -4.31 -2.94 -5.56
N THR A 110 -4.94 -2.24 -4.61
CA THR A 110 -6.34 -2.51 -4.25
C THR A 110 -7.33 -1.97 -5.29
N ILE A 111 -6.93 -1.04 -6.15
CA ILE A 111 -7.73 -0.60 -7.30
C ILE A 111 -8.07 -1.80 -8.19
N PHE A 112 -7.05 -2.56 -8.60
CA PHE A 112 -7.21 -3.73 -9.47
C PHE A 112 -7.90 -4.88 -8.74
N LEU A 113 -7.58 -5.08 -7.45
CA LEU A 113 -8.25 -6.09 -6.62
C LEU A 113 -9.76 -5.83 -6.56
N ASN A 114 -10.18 -4.60 -6.32
CA ASN A 114 -11.59 -4.24 -6.22
C ASN A 114 -12.34 -4.49 -7.55
N PHE A 115 -11.74 -4.16 -8.69
CA PHE A 115 -12.30 -4.50 -9.99
C PHE A 115 -12.42 -6.02 -10.19
N PHE A 116 -11.37 -6.78 -9.89
CA PHE A 116 -11.39 -8.23 -9.96
C PHE A 116 -12.51 -8.82 -9.09
N LEU A 117 -12.60 -8.42 -7.81
CA LEU A 117 -13.62 -8.91 -6.87
C LEU A 117 -15.04 -8.55 -7.33
N PHE A 118 -15.24 -7.37 -7.90
CA PHE A 118 -16.55 -6.93 -8.37
C PHE A 118 -17.03 -7.72 -9.60
N PHE A 119 -16.15 -7.91 -10.58
CA PHE A 119 -16.51 -8.55 -11.85
C PHE A 119 -16.44 -10.07 -11.82
N ARG A 120 -15.59 -10.70 -10.98
CA ARG A 120 -15.50 -12.16 -10.90
C ARG A 120 -16.83 -12.82 -10.54
N ASN A 121 -17.63 -12.18 -9.68
CA ASN A 121 -18.93 -12.69 -9.25
C ASN A 121 -20.03 -12.51 -10.32
N ARG A 122 -19.79 -11.72 -11.38
CA ARG A 122 -20.77 -11.39 -12.42
C ARG A 122 -20.45 -12.07 -13.75
N LEU A 123 -19.19 -12.01 -14.15
CA LEU A 123 -18.71 -12.50 -15.44
C LEU A 123 -18.05 -13.88 -15.35
N GLY A 124 -17.75 -14.36 -14.14
CA GLY A 124 -17.00 -15.58 -13.90
C GLY A 124 -15.48 -15.39 -13.97
N TYR A 125 -14.72 -16.41 -13.54
CA TYR A 125 -13.25 -16.38 -13.52
C TYR A 125 -12.61 -16.46 -14.91
N GLU A 126 -13.30 -17.06 -15.88
CA GLU A 126 -12.79 -17.27 -17.24
C GLU A 126 -12.92 -16.04 -18.13
N HIS A 127 -13.64 -15.01 -17.71
CA HIS A 127 -13.84 -13.82 -18.53
C HIS A 127 -12.53 -13.03 -18.69
N PRO A 128 -12.11 -12.66 -19.92
CA PRO A 128 -10.82 -12.00 -20.17
C PRO A 128 -10.60 -10.71 -19.34
N PHE A 129 -11.66 -9.91 -19.16
CA PHE A 129 -11.61 -8.71 -18.32
C PHE A 129 -11.26 -9.02 -16.85
N VAL A 130 -11.78 -10.10 -16.29
CA VAL A 130 -11.51 -10.52 -14.90
C VAL A 130 -10.07 -11.01 -14.78
N GLN A 131 -9.60 -11.80 -15.74
CA GLN A 131 -8.22 -12.28 -15.81
C GLN A 131 -7.21 -11.13 -15.94
N LEU A 132 -7.51 -10.14 -16.78
CA LEU A 132 -6.67 -8.94 -16.94
C LEU A 132 -6.54 -8.16 -15.61
N HIS A 133 -7.63 -7.94 -14.89
CA HIS A 133 -7.58 -7.23 -13.60
C HIS A 133 -6.85 -8.03 -12.52
N PHE A 134 -6.96 -9.37 -12.55
CA PHE A 134 -6.18 -10.22 -11.66
C PHE A 134 -4.67 -10.14 -11.97
N LEU A 135 -4.29 -10.12 -13.25
CA LEU A 135 -2.91 -9.93 -13.70
C LEU A 135 -2.35 -8.57 -13.25
N LEU A 136 -3.11 -7.49 -13.47
CA LEU A 136 -2.74 -6.14 -13.03
C LEU A 136 -2.61 -6.06 -11.51
N PHE A 137 -3.54 -6.67 -10.77
CA PHE A 137 -3.46 -6.80 -9.33
C PHE A 137 -2.18 -7.53 -8.89
N TYR A 138 -1.86 -8.66 -9.51
CA TYR A 138 -0.66 -9.42 -9.19
C TYR A 138 0.61 -8.57 -9.31
N PHE A 139 0.83 -7.93 -10.46
CA PHE A 139 2.02 -7.10 -10.66
C PHE A 139 2.05 -5.88 -9.74
N ALA A 140 0.90 -5.21 -9.56
CA ALA A 140 0.79 -4.10 -8.64
C ALA A 140 1.05 -4.52 -7.18
N PHE A 141 0.61 -5.71 -6.77
CA PHE A 141 0.87 -6.25 -5.44
C PHE A 141 2.37 -6.53 -5.24
N ILE A 142 3.02 -7.23 -6.17
CA ILE A 142 4.46 -7.50 -6.07
C ILE A 142 5.27 -6.20 -6.03
N GLY A 143 4.99 -5.26 -6.94
CA GLY A 143 5.73 -3.99 -7.00
C GLY A 143 5.43 -3.07 -5.82
N ALA A 144 4.16 -2.69 -5.63
CA ALA A 144 3.78 -1.67 -4.67
C ALA A 144 3.73 -2.18 -3.22
N ARG A 145 3.41 -3.47 -2.99
CA ARG A 145 3.33 -4.01 -1.62
C ARG A 145 4.61 -4.71 -1.20
N LEU A 146 5.13 -5.64 -2.00
CA LEU A 146 6.33 -6.38 -1.57
C LEU A 146 7.62 -5.60 -1.79
N VAL A 147 7.91 -5.16 -3.00
CA VAL A 147 9.19 -4.48 -3.30
C VAL A 147 9.26 -3.14 -2.58
N LEU A 148 8.25 -2.29 -2.77
CA LEU A 148 8.21 -1.00 -2.09
C LEU A 148 8.05 -1.15 -0.57
N GLY A 149 7.22 -2.08 -0.09
CA GLY A 149 7.08 -2.35 1.35
C GLY A 149 8.41 -2.73 2.01
N CYS A 150 9.13 -3.72 1.45
CA CYS A 150 10.46 -4.10 1.95
C CYS A 150 11.45 -2.93 1.93
N HIS A 151 11.42 -2.11 0.87
CA HIS A 151 12.25 -0.91 0.79
C HIS A 151 11.94 0.09 1.91
N ILE A 152 10.66 0.35 2.18
CA ILE A 152 10.21 1.25 3.25
C ILE A 152 10.68 0.75 4.62
N VAL A 153 10.51 -0.55 4.91
CA VAL A 153 10.95 -1.11 6.20
C VAL A 153 12.45 -0.95 6.38
N HIS A 154 13.23 -1.23 5.33
CA HIS A 154 14.67 -1.05 5.36
C HIS A 154 15.07 0.42 5.56
N ASP A 155 14.50 1.35 4.80
CA ASP A 155 14.85 2.78 4.88
C ASP A 155 14.44 3.39 6.23
N TYR A 156 13.23 3.09 6.70
CA TYR A 156 12.75 3.55 8.00
C TYR A 156 13.57 2.95 9.14
N GLY A 157 13.87 1.64 9.11
CA GLY A 157 14.75 1.01 10.09
C GLY A 157 16.15 1.63 10.10
N LYS A 158 16.71 1.93 8.92
CA LYS A 158 18.00 2.62 8.82
C LYS A 158 17.94 4.02 9.45
N ALA A 159 16.89 4.79 9.16
CA ALA A 159 16.69 6.11 9.75
C ALA A 159 16.55 6.04 11.28
N VAL A 160 15.77 5.09 11.79
CA VAL A 160 15.50 4.93 13.22
C VAL A 160 16.75 4.47 13.99
N TYR A 161 17.49 3.46 13.52
CA TYR A 161 18.60 2.89 14.30
C TYR A 161 19.98 3.46 13.98
N TYR A 162 20.17 4.03 12.79
CA TYR A 162 21.48 4.51 12.33
C TYR A 162 21.44 5.96 11.81
N GLY A 163 20.26 6.58 11.77
CA GLY A 163 20.10 7.96 11.35
C GLY A 163 20.54 8.97 12.43
N PRO A 164 20.78 10.23 12.05
CA PRO A 164 21.04 11.30 13.00
C PRO A 164 19.89 11.46 14.01
N ALA A 165 20.23 11.71 15.29
CA ALA A 165 19.24 11.86 16.35
C ALA A 165 18.22 12.99 16.13
N HIS A 166 18.57 14.00 15.32
CA HIS A 166 17.69 15.13 15.05
C HIS A 166 16.50 14.78 14.12
N LEU A 167 16.56 13.66 13.38
CA LEU A 167 15.49 13.27 12.45
C LEU A 167 14.14 13.04 13.16
N PHE A 168 14.19 12.64 14.43
CA PHE A 168 13.03 12.32 15.26
C PHE A 168 13.02 13.14 16.55
N ALA A 169 13.61 14.35 16.51
CA ALA A 169 13.69 15.21 17.69
C ALA A 169 12.29 15.49 18.26
N GLY A 170 12.12 15.27 19.56
CA GLY A 170 10.85 15.46 20.27
C GLY A 170 9.90 14.25 20.23
N ILE A 171 10.25 13.16 19.55
CA ILE A 171 9.44 11.94 19.53
C ILE A 171 10.00 10.91 20.50
N ALA A 172 9.13 10.26 21.26
CA ALA A 172 9.53 9.18 22.13
C ALA A 172 10.07 7.99 21.31
N ARG A 173 11.21 7.43 21.73
CA ARG A 173 11.86 6.33 21.00
C ARG A 173 10.95 5.12 20.78
N TRP A 174 10.13 4.79 21.78
CA TRP A 174 9.23 3.66 21.70
C TRP A 174 8.14 3.80 20.63
N HIS A 175 7.74 5.03 20.24
CA HIS A 175 6.85 5.23 19.08
C HIS A 175 7.52 4.72 17.80
N GLN A 176 8.81 5.04 17.61
CA GLN A 176 9.59 4.63 16.44
C GLN A 176 9.77 3.11 16.41
N ASP A 177 10.07 2.50 17.56
CA ASP A 177 10.22 1.05 17.67
C ASP A 177 8.89 0.32 17.38
N VAL A 178 7.76 0.82 17.89
CA VAL A 178 6.42 0.27 17.60
C VAL A 178 6.07 0.37 16.11
N LEU A 179 6.34 1.52 15.48
CA LEU A 179 6.15 1.69 14.04
C LEU A 179 7.05 0.74 13.24
N PHE A 180 8.32 0.59 13.62
CA PHE A 180 9.24 -0.32 12.92
C PHE A 180 8.82 -1.79 13.04
N VAL A 181 8.47 -2.24 14.25
CA VAL A 181 8.00 -3.61 14.50
C VAL A 181 6.69 -3.89 13.74
N GLY A 182 5.73 -2.96 13.79
CA GLY A 182 4.49 -3.13 13.03
C GLY A 182 4.72 -3.17 11.51
N LEU A 183 5.73 -2.46 10.99
CA LEU A 183 6.06 -2.43 9.58
C LEU A 183 6.63 -3.79 9.14
N LEU A 184 7.52 -4.36 9.95
CA LEU A 184 8.00 -5.73 9.77
C LEU A 184 6.86 -6.74 9.76
N LEU A 185 5.91 -6.64 10.71
CA LEU A 185 4.75 -7.52 10.77
C LEU A 185 3.84 -7.36 9.54
N ALA A 186 3.57 -6.12 9.12
CA ALA A 186 2.75 -5.82 7.96
C ALA A 186 3.36 -6.40 6.67
N VAL A 187 4.65 -6.18 6.42
CA VAL A 187 5.35 -6.73 5.26
C VAL A 187 5.43 -8.25 5.32
N SER A 188 5.68 -8.84 6.50
CA SER A 188 5.70 -10.29 6.66
C SER A 188 4.35 -10.92 6.28
N LEU A 189 3.24 -10.30 6.71
CA LEU A 189 1.90 -10.74 6.33
C LEU A 189 1.67 -10.61 4.82
N GLN A 190 2.13 -9.51 4.21
CA GLN A 190 2.04 -9.31 2.77
C GLN A 190 2.86 -10.35 1.99
N VAL A 191 4.03 -10.77 2.48
CA VAL A 191 4.83 -11.85 1.87
C VAL A 191 4.06 -13.17 1.88
N VAL A 192 3.41 -13.51 3.00
CA VAL A 192 2.54 -14.69 3.09
C VAL A 192 1.40 -14.62 2.08
N TRP A 193 0.74 -13.48 1.94
CA TRP A 193 -0.28 -13.27 0.92
C TRP A 193 0.29 -13.34 -0.50
N GLY A 194 1.47 -12.77 -0.73
CA GLY A 194 2.19 -12.83 -2.00
C GLY A 194 2.36 -14.27 -2.46
N PHE A 195 2.82 -15.17 -1.60
CA PHE A 195 2.93 -16.60 -1.94
C PHE A 195 1.59 -17.23 -2.34
N LYS A 196 0.50 -16.90 -1.64
CA LYS A 196 -0.85 -17.40 -1.98
C LYS A 196 -1.31 -16.86 -3.35
N ILE A 197 -1.08 -15.58 -3.61
CA ILE A 197 -1.46 -14.92 -4.86
C ILE A 197 -0.62 -15.48 -6.03
N THR A 198 0.69 -15.61 -5.89
CA THR A 198 1.58 -16.19 -6.91
C THR A 198 1.16 -17.62 -7.27
N ARG A 199 0.82 -18.46 -6.28
CA ARG A 199 0.30 -19.81 -6.55
C ARG A 199 -0.99 -19.79 -7.35
N THR A 200 -1.90 -18.87 -7.04
CA THR A 200 -3.17 -18.71 -7.77
C THR A 200 -2.91 -18.21 -9.20
N PHE A 201 -2.01 -17.24 -9.35
CA PHE A 201 -1.57 -16.70 -10.63
C PHE A 201 -0.99 -17.78 -11.56
N LEU A 202 -0.07 -18.60 -11.06
CA LEU A 202 0.53 -19.68 -11.85
C LEU A 202 -0.51 -20.70 -12.33
N LYS A 203 -1.49 -21.04 -11.49
CA LYS A 203 -2.60 -21.93 -11.88
C LYS A 203 -3.44 -21.32 -13.01
N SER A 204 -3.81 -20.05 -12.89
CA SER A 204 -4.57 -19.35 -13.94
C SER A 204 -3.77 -19.26 -15.25
N LEU A 205 -2.48 -18.96 -15.18
CA LEU A 205 -1.61 -18.90 -16.35
C LEU A 205 -1.49 -20.25 -17.05
N MET A 206 -1.28 -21.33 -16.30
CA MET A 206 -1.23 -22.69 -16.87
C MET A 206 -2.54 -23.09 -17.54
N SER A 207 -3.69 -22.73 -16.97
CA SER A 207 -5.01 -22.97 -17.57
C SER A 207 -5.16 -22.26 -18.93
N ILE A 208 -4.79 -20.98 -19.00
CA ILE A 208 -4.84 -20.18 -20.23
C ILE A 208 -3.91 -20.74 -21.31
N LEU A 209 -2.70 -21.14 -20.92
CA LEU A 209 -1.73 -21.74 -21.84
C LEU A 209 -2.23 -23.08 -22.37
N ALA A 210 -2.82 -23.92 -21.52
CA ALA A 210 -3.39 -25.20 -21.93
C ALA A 210 -4.57 -25.02 -22.92
N LEU A 211 -5.47 -24.07 -22.65
CA LEU A 211 -6.59 -23.76 -23.55
C LEU A 211 -6.11 -23.18 -24.90
N THR A 212 -5.12 -22.29 -24.86
CA THR A 212 -4.50 -21.72 -26.07
C THR A 212 -3.84 -22.82 -26.90
N TRP A 213 -3.07 -23.70 -26.26
CA TRP A 213 -2.44 -24.84 -26.90
C TRP A 213 -3.47 -25.76 -27.56
N ALA A 214 -4.52 -26.15 -26.83
CA ALA A 214 -5.58 -27.00 -27.35
C ALA A 214 -6.22 -26.41 -28.63
N ARG A 215 -6.54 -25.10 -28.62
CA ARG A 215 -7.10 -24.38 -29.78
C ARG A 215 -6.16 -24.39 -30.99
N LEU A 216 -4.86 -24.16 -30.76
CA LEU A 216 -3.85 -24.19 -31.83
C LEU A 216 -3.73 -25.59 -32.44
N THR A 217 -3.81 -26.65 -31.62
CA THR A 217 -3.72 -28.03 -32.11
C THR A 217 -5.00 -28.53 -32.78
N SER A 218 -6.19 -28.04 -32.38
CA SER A 218 -7.47 -28.44 -33.00
C SER A 218 -7.78 -27.68 -34.29
N GLY A 219 -7.20 -26.50 -34.49
CA GLY A 219 -7.46 -25.62 -35.64
C GLY A 219 -6.73 -26.00 -36.94
N GLY A 220 -5.95 -27.08 -36.95
CA GLY A 220 -5.27 -27.61 -38.15
C GLY A 220 -6.08 -28.65 -38.93
N ALA A 221 -7.33 -28.91 -38.56
CA ALA A 221 -8.22 -29.88 -39.20
C ALA A 221 -9.45 -29.20 -39.83
N SER A 222 -9.22 -28.13 -40.61
CA SER A 222 -10.20 -27.54 -41.52
C SER A 222 -9.87 -27.89 -42.96
#